data_AF-A0AAU3SR25-F1
#
_entry.id   AF-A0AAU3SR25-F1
#
_cell.length_a   1.000
_cell.length_b   1.000
_cell.length_c   1.000
_cell.angle_alpha   90.00
_cell.angle_beta   90.00
_cell.angle_gamma   90.00
#
_symmetry.space_group_name_H-M   'P 1'
#
loop_
_entity.id
_entity.type
_entity.pdbx_description
1 polymer ?
#
loop_
_entity_poly.entity_id
_entity_poly.type
_entity_poly.pdbx_seq_one_letter_code
_entity_poly.pdbx_strand_id
1 'polypeptide(L)'
;MISRRRMLGLGGSVIAVAPLLTLATAAEASADSGFQTFPVAPGYRVNVRSGPGTGYSIVKVLPYDSYVSIRCQGPGDTITGPYGTTDIWDCIGNGQFVSDAYVKTGSDGYVATRC
;
A
#
# COMPACT_ATOMS: atom_id res chain seq x y z
N MET A 1 41.40 32.88 29.47
CA MET A 1 41.68 32.70 30.91
C MET A 1 40.53 33.34 31.69
N ILE A 2 39.90 32.56 32.58
CA ILE A 2 39.31 32.96 33.88
C ILE A 2 38.65 34.36 33.93
N SER A 3 37.32 34.48 34.01
CA SER A 3 36.52 34.32 35.23
C SER A 3 35.85 35.65 35.58
N ARG A 4 34.56 35.57 35.97
CA ARG A 4 33.86 36.29 37.06
C ARG A 4 32.43 36.61 36.60
N ARG A 5 31.43 35.84 37.01
CA ARG A 5 30.74 35.81 38.33
C ARG A 5 29.67 36.91 38.46
N ARG A 6 28.47 36.40 38.81
CA ARG A 6 27.36 36.99 39.59
C ARG A 6 26.34 37.83 38.81
N MET A 7 25.08 37.37 38.70
CA MET A 7 23.99 37.26 39.70
C MET A 7 23.18 38.57 39.84
N LEU A 8 21.86 38.39 39.84
CA LEU A 8 20.74 39.26 40.22
C LEU A 8 20.13 40.18 39.15
N GLY A 9 18.85 39.88 38.89
CA GLY A 9 17.89 40.73 38.19
C GLY A 9 16.52 40.05 38.12
N LEU A 10 15.89 39.80 39.27
CA LEU A 10 14.44 39.61 39.30
C LEU A 10 13.78 40.94 38.92
N GLY A 11 12.89 40.94 37.95
CA GLY A 11 11.93 42.03 37.76
C GLY A 11 11.62 42.32 36.30
N GLY A 12 10.35 42.16 35.94
CA GLY A 12 9.80 42.70 34.71
C GLY A 12 8.94 41.69 33.96
N SER A 13 7.66 41.60 34.33
CA SER A 13 6.64 41.10 33.43
C SER A 13 6.64 41.96 32.17
N VAL A 14 7.26 41.43 31.11
CA VAL A 14 7.08 41.93 29.76
C VAL A 14 6.16 40.96 29.04
N ILE A 15 4.96 41.44 28.74
CA ILE A 15 4.02 40.81 27.82
C ILE A 15 4.67 40.90 26.44
N ALA A 16 5.54 39.93 26.13
CA ALA A 16 6.18 39.82 24.84
C ALA A 16 5.38 38.80 24.01
N VAL A 17 4.71 39.33 23.01
CA VAL A 17 3.97 38.64 21.96
C VAL A 17 4.78 37.43 21.47
N ALA A 18 4.25 36.22 21.66
CA ALA A 18 4.88 35.01 21.18
C ALA A 18 5.10 35.12 19.66
N PRO A 19 6.29 34.81 19.12
CA PRO A 19 6.42 34.61 17.69
C PRO A 19 5.60 33.37 17.35
N LEU A 20 4.52 33.55 16.57
CA LEU A 20 3.80 32.44 15.96
C LEU A 20 4.79 31.69 15.07
N LEU A 21 5.27 30.55 15.56
CA LEU A 21 6.02 29.59 14.79
C LEU A 21 5.04 28.94 13.81
N THR A 22 4.98 29.42 12.58
CA THR A 22 4.16 28.80 11.53
C THR A 22 4.76 27.43 11.21
N LEU A 23 4.21 26.37 11.79
CA LEU A 23 4.54 25.00 11.37
C LEU A 23 4.01 24.83 9.94
N ALA A 24 4.93 24.68 8.99
CA ALA A 24 4.59 24.22 7.64
C ALA A 24 4.04 22.79 7.77
N THR A 25 2.73 22.62 7.60
CA THR A 25 2.15 21.29 7.41
C THR A 25 2.55 20.81 6.02
N ALA A 26 3.44 19.83 5.95
CA ALA A 26 3.65 19.08 4.72
C ALA A 26 2.38 18.24 4.51
N ALA A 27 1.47 18.74 3.68
CA ALA A 27 0.36 17.94 3.19
C ALA A 27 0.97 16.85 2.30
N GLU A 28 1.17 15.66 2.86
CA GLU A 28 1.54 14.48 2.09
C GLU A 28 0.38 14.22 1.11
N ALA A 29 0.61 14.50 -0.16
CA ALA A 29 -0.30 14.10 -1.21
C ALA A 29 -0.28 12.56 -1.23
N SER A 30 -1.30 11.94 -0.64
CA SER A 30 -1.58 10.54 -0.84
C SER A 30 -1.69 10.31 -2.34
N ALA A 31 -0.68 9.66 -2.92
CA ALA A 31 -0.76 9.17 -4.27
C ALA A 31 -1.84 8.10 -4.29
N ASP A 32 -3.06 8.48 -4.64
CA ASP A 32 -4.04 7.53 -5.10
C ASP A 32 -3.40 6.82 -6.29
N SER A 33 -3.18 5.52 -6.15
CA SER A 33 -2.50 4.77 -7.19
C SER A 33 -3.31 4.72 -8.50
N GLY A 34 -4.53 5.29 -8.55
CA GLY A 34 -5.43 5.30 -9.69
C GLY A 34 -6.04 3.94 -9.99
N PHE A 35 -5.65 2.93 -9.22
CA PHE A 35 -6.00 1.53 -9.43
C PHE A 35 -7.15 1.13 -8.52
N GLN A 36 -8.09 0.37 -9.09
CA GLN A 36 -9.21 -0.18 -8.35
C GLN A 36 -8.70 -1.22 -7.35
N THR A 37 -9.25 -1.16 -6.14
CA THR A 37 -8.87 -2.06 -5.04
C THR A 37 -10.00 -3.06 -4.80
N PHE A 38 -9.62 -4.33 -4.73
CA PHE A 38 -10.54 -5.45 -4.60
C PHE A 38 -10.21 -6.28 -3.36
N PRO A 39 -11.22 -6.80 -2.65
CA PRO A 39 -10.99 -7.69 -1.53
C PRO A 39 -10.56 -9.07 -2.02
N VAL A 40 -9.62 -9.67 -1.30
CA VAL A 40 -9.26 -11.08 -1.44
C VAL A 40 -10.31 -11.96 -0.75
N ALA A 41 -10.43 -13.20 -1.19
CA ALA A 41 -11.34 -14.18 -0.61
C ALA A 41 -11.17 -14.29 0.92
N PRO A 42 -12.26 -14.12 1.69
CA PRO A 42 -12.17 -14.09 3.13
C PRO A 42 -11.75 -15.46 3.69
N GLY A 43 -10.89 -15.46 4.71
CA GLY A 43 -10.35 -16.68 5.28
C GLY A 43 -9.28 -17.42 4.44
N TYR A 44 -8.80 -16.82 3.33
CA TYR A 44 -7.67 -17.36 2.55
C TYR A 44 -6.41 -16.52 2.72
N ARG A 45 -5.25 -17.20 2.77
CA ARG A 45 -3.94 -16.57 2.53
C ARG A 45 -3.56 -16.80 1.09
N VAL A 46 -3.20 -15.73 0.40
CA VAL A 46 -2.94 -15.79 -1.05
C VAL A 46 -1.47 -15.53 -1.33
N ASN A 47 -0.88 -16.40 -2.13
CA ASN A 47 0.52 -16.29 -2.52
C ASN A 47 0.67 -15.28 -3.65
N VAL A 48 1.45 -14.24 -3.40
CA VAL A 48 1.93 -13.30 -4.43
C VAL A 48 3.16 -13.91 -5.06
N ARG A 49 3.16 -13.98 -6.39
CA ARG A 49 4.24 -14.58 -7.18
C ARG A 49 4.98 -13.55 -8.01
N SER A 50 6.20 -13.89 -8.44
CA SER A 50 7.03 -12.99 -9.26
C SER A 50 6.57 -12.86 -10.72
N GLY A 51 5.62 -13.68 -11.16
CA GLY A 51 5.09 -13.67 -12.51
C GLY A 51 3.70 -14.31 -12.61
N PRO A 52 3.06 -14.22 -13.78
CA PRO A 52 1.74 -14.77 -14.03
C PRO A 52 1.82 -16.30 -14.20
N GLY A 53 1.77 -17.03 -13.09
CA GLY A 53 1.82 -18.50 -13.11
C GLY A 53 2.30 -19.12 -11.80
N THR A 54 2.05 -20.41 -11.64
CA THR A 54 2.49 -21.23 -10.50
C THR A 54 3.94 -21.67 -10.56
N GLY A 55 4.56 -21.62 -11.75
CA GLY A 55 6.00 -21.86 -11.92
C GLY A 55 6.88 -20.75 -11.33
N TYR A 56 6.32 -19.57 -11.06
CA TYR A 56 7.05 -18.44 -10.50
C TYR A 56 7.19 -18.53 -8.98
N SER A 57 8.33 -18.06 -8.46
CA SER A 57 8.61 -18.03 -7.02
C SER A 57 7.61 -17.14 -6.27
N ILE A 58 7.27 -17.55 -5.05
CA ILE A 58 6.42 -16.77 -4.15
C ILE A 58 7.26 -15.65 -3.55
N VAL A 59 6.88 -14.40 -3.81
CA VAL A 59 7.58 -13.20 -3.32
C VAL A 59 6.97 -12.68 -2.03
N LYS A 60 5.67 -12.93 -1.81
CA LYS A 60 4.94 -12.49 -0.64
C LYS A 60 3.73 -13.39 -0.40
N VAL A 61 3.22 -13.37 0.82
CA VAL A 61 1.91 -13.97 1.15
C VAL A 61 1.02 -12.87 1.71
N LEU A 62 -0.16 -12.73 1.14
CA LEU A 62 -1.17 -11.82 1.64
C LEU A 62 -1.84 -12.42 2.88
N PRO A 63 -2.04 -11.62 3.94
CA PRO A 63 -2.78 -12.06 5.11
C PRO A 63 -4.25 -12.31 4.78
N TYR A 64 -4.97 -12.89 5.74
CA TYR A 64 -6.42 -13.05 5.64
C TYR A 64 -7.13 -11.71 5.45
N ASP A 65 -8.23 -11.73 4.70
CA ASP A 65 -9.12 -10.58 4.49
C ASP A 65 -8.39 -9.34 3.94
N SER A 66 -7.30 -9.58 3.22
CA SER A 66 -6.49 -8.53 2.60
C SER A 66 -7.18 -7.89 1.40
N TYR A 67 -6.70 -6.71 1.02
CA TYR A 67 -7.11 -6.00 -0.18
C TYR A 67 -5.94 -5.86 -1.13
N VAL A 68 -6.22 -5.93 -2.42
CA VAL A 68 -5.21 -5.78 -3.48
C VAL A 68 -5.65 -4.71 -4.47
N SER A 69 -4.71 -3.85 -4.88
CA SER A 69 -4.94 -2.88 -5.94
C SER A 69 -4.46 -3.48 -7.27
N ILE A 70 -5.36 -3.63 -8.23
CA ILE A 70 -5.05 -4.27 -9.51
C ILE A 70 -4.56 -3.20 -10.49
N ARG A 71 -3.29 -3.31 -10.90
CA ARG A 71 -2.65 -2.37 -11.83
C ARG A 71 -2.93 -2.72 -13.28
N CYS A 72 -2.72 -3.99 -13.61
CA CYS A 72 -3.00 -4.58 -14.91
C CYS A 72 -3.26 -6.07 -14.73
N GLN A 73 -3.81 -6.70 -15.76
CA GLN A 73 -4.10 -8.13 -15.76
C GLN A 73 -3.50 -8.83 -16.97
N GLY A 74 -3.00 -10.05 -16.79
CA GLY A 74 -2.40 -10.83 -17.86
C GLY A 74 -2.84 -12.29 -17.81
N PRO A 75 -2.76 -13.01 -18.95
CA PRO A 75 -2.95 -14.46 -18.96
C PRO A 75 -1.76 -15.18 -18.31
N GLY A 76 -2.01 -16.32 -17.68
CA GLY A 76 -1.00 -17.18 -17.07
C GLY A 76 -1.52 -18.59 -16.83
N ASP A 77 -0.99 -19.27 -15.81
CA ASP A 77 -1.46 -20.61 -15.45
C ASP A 77 -2.89 -20.59 -14.93
N THR A 78 -3.69 -21.58 -15.34
CA THR A 78 -5.06 -21.76 -14.86
C THR A 78 -5.07 -22.27 -13.42
N ILE A 79 -5.77 -21.56 -12.54
CA ILE A 79 -5.89 -21.91 -11.12
C ILE A 79 -7.36 -21.92 -10.70
N THR A 80 -7.70 -22.94 -9.92
CA THR A 80 -9.00 -23.06 -9.26
C THR A 80 -8.92 -22.51 -7.85
N GLY A 81 -9.79 -21.55 -7.55
CA GLY A 81 -9.91 -20.90 -6.26
C GLY A 81 -11.36 -20.72 -5.83
N PRO A 82 -11.60 -19.95 -4.77
CA PRO A 82 -12.93 -19.75 -4.18
C PRO A 82 -13.91 -19.03 -5.11
N TYR A 83 -13.44 -18.23 -6.06
CA TYR A 83 -14.29 -17.52 -7.02
C TYR A 83 -14.42 -18.23 -8.38
N GLY A 84 -13.80 -19.39 -8.54
CA GLY A 84 -13.88 -20.19 -9.77
C GLY A 84 -12.51 -20.58 -10.30
N THR A 85 -12.48 -20.98 -11.57
CA THR A 85 -11.25 -21.34 -12.28
C THR A 85 -10.95 -20.27 -13.32
N THR A 86 -9.78 -19.65 -13.22
CA THR A 86 -9.35 -18.59 -14.16
C THR A 86 -7.88 -18.76 -14.53
N ASP A 87 -7.53 -18.34 -15.74
CA ASP A 87 -6.17 -18.16 -16.24
C ASP A 87 -5.70 -16.70 -16.14
N ILE A 88 -6.51 -15.82 -15.51
CA ILE A 88 -6.22 -14.40 -15.34
C ILE A 88 -5.37 -14.19 -14.07
N TRP A 89 -4.33 -13.37 -14.23
CA TRP A 89 -3.41 -12.96 -13.16
C TRP A 89 -3.41 -11.45 -13.00
N ASP A 90 -3.64 -11.01 -11.76
CA ASP A 90 -3.64 -9.62 -11.32
C ASP A 90 -2.24 -9.14 -10.95
N CYS A 91 -1.74 -8.12 -11.63
CA CYS A 91 -0.52 -7.43 -11.28
C CYS A 91 -0.83 -6.39 -10.18
N ILE A 92 -0.39 -6.67 -8.95
CA ILE A 92 -0.62 -5.81 -7.78
C ILE A 92 0.57 -4.88 -7.48
N GLY A 93 1.68 -5.06 -8.20
CA GLY A 93 2.93 -4.34 -7.97
C GLY A 93 3.99 -4.71 -8.99
N ASN A 94 5.15 -4.04 -8.96
CA ASN A 94 6.25 -4.35 -9.89
C ASN A 94 6.73 -5.80 -9.68
N GLY A 95 6.42 -6.69 -10.63
CA GLY A 95 6.76 -8.10 -10.53
C GLY A 95 6.00 -8.84 -9.43
N GLN A 96 4.79 -8.40 -9.07
CA GLN A 96 3.95 -9.04 -8.06
C GLN A 96 2.60 -9.38 -8.67
N PHE A 97 2.31 -10.67 -8.76
CA PHE A 97 1.12 -11.20 -9.40
C PHE A 97 0.34 -12.08 -8.43
N VAL A 98 -0.98 -11.97 -8.49
CA VAL A 98 -1.95 -12.78 -7.74
C VAL A 98 -2.94 -13.38 -8.73
N SER A 99 -3.44 -14.59 -8.48
CA SER A 99 -4.46 -15.18 -9.34
C SER A 99 -5.83 -14.57 -9.04
N ASP A 100 -6.55 -14.18 -10.09
CA ASP A 100 -7.89 -13.59 -9.99
C ASP A 100 -8.90 -14.57 -9.34
N ALA A 101 -8.64 -15.88 -9.36
CA ALA A 101 -9.47 -16.89 -8.68
C ALA A 101 -9.63 -16.66 -7.17
N TYR A 102 -8.74 -15.86 -6.56
CA TYR A 102 -8.80 -15.49 -5.15
C TYR A 102 -9.19 -14.04 -4.89
N VAL A 103 -9.38 -13.22 -5.92
CA VAL A 103 -9.71 -11.79 -5.81
C VAL A 103 -11.16 -11.60 -6.23
N LYS A 104 -11.94 -10.86 -5.42
CA LYS A 104 -13.34 -10.60 -5.73
C LYS A 104 -13.45 -9.37 -6.62
N THR A 105 -13.18 -9.56 -7.91
CA THR A 105 -13.34 -8.55 -8.96
C THR A 105 -14.80 -8.38 -9.39
N GLY A 106 -15.60 -9.45 -9.26
CA GLY A 106 -17.02 -9.45 -9.62
C GLY A 106 -17.29 -9.73 -11.11
N SER A 107 -16.25 -10.10 -11.86
CA SER A 107 -16.34 -10.53 -13.26
C SER A 107 -15.38 -11.70 -13.48
N ASP A 108 -15.75 -12.65 -14.34
CA ASP A 108 -14.87 -13.76 -14.74
C ASP A 108 -13.88 -13.34 -15.86
N GLY A 109 -13.85 -12.06 -16.21
CA GLY A 109 -13.03 -11.49 -17.28
C GLY A 109 -12.16 -10.35 -16.80
N TYR A 110 -11.50 -9.69 -17.76
CA TYR A 110 -10.56 -8.60 -17.44
C TYR A 110 -11.28 -7.39 -16.84
N VAL A 111 -10.98 -7.03 -15.59
CA VAL A 111 -11.49 -5.80 -14.95
C VAL A 111 -10.52 -4.63 -15.01
N ALA A 112 -9.26 -4.90 -15.38
CA ALA A 112 -8.21 -3.90 -15.58
C ALA A 112 -7.63 -3.99 -16.99
N THR A 113 -6.83 -2.98 -17.38
CA THR A 113 -6.08 -3.02 -18.64
C THR A 113 -5.13 -4.22 -18.70
N ARG A 114 -4.80 -4.68 -19.90
CA ARG A 114 -3.89 -5.81 -20.06
C ARG A 114 -2.45 -5.39 -19.77
N CYS A 115 -1.73 -6.23 -19.02
CA CYS A 115 -0.29 -6.34 -19.15
C CYS A 115 0.01 -7.11 -20.45
#